data_AF-A0A662KMV4-F1
#
_entry.id   AF-A0A662KMV4-F1
#
_cell.length_a   1.000
_cell.length_b   1.000
_cell.length_c   1.000
_cell.angle_alpha   90.00
_cell.angle_beta   90.00
_cell.angle_gamma   90.00
#
_symmetry.space_group_name_H-M   'P 1'
#
loop_
_entity.id
_entity.type
_entity.pdbx_description
1 polymer ?
#
loop_
_entity_poly.entity_id
_entity_poly.type
_entity_poly.pdbx_seq_one_letter_code
_entity_poly.pdbx_strand_id
1 'polypeptide(L)'
;MVKLISIDGMEGIKVNLLEKNSGLVQLGSFPLPFSLLIGIGILFFILGTIGIEKSSKAGRKYISRGIKFLIPVILIILVIVLMINIAFNFYKASDIPQDMEEIVKKISSSPITGEKTLILPEYGIIHLQWGFGTGAILLLLAGILLLIAGVMEFMAREAFWED
;
A
#
# COMPACT_ATOMS: atom_id res chain seq x y z
N MET A 1 -2.64 19.55 -11.32
CA MET A 1 -3.19 18.37 -10.61
C MET A 1 -2.94 18.57 -9.13
N VAL A 2 -3.96 18.44 -8.28
CA VAL A 2 -3.85 18.74 -6.85
C VAL A 2 -4.08 17.45 -6.05
N LYS A 3 -3.07 16.98 -5.32
CA LYS A 3 -3.15 15.75 -4.51
C LYS A 3 -3.71 16.06 -3.12
N LEU A 4 -5.03 15.95 -2.95
CA LEU A 4 -5.68 16.09 -1.64
C LEU A 4 -5.43 14.88 -0.72
N ILE A 5 -5.33 13.67 -1.28
CA ILE A 5 -4.94 12.48 -0.51
C ILE A 5 -3.91 11.75 -1.35
N SER A 6 -2.72 11.53 -0.81
CA SER A 6 -1.67 10.75 -1.47
C SER A 6 -1.14 9.68 -0.53
N ILE A 7 -0.99 8.47 -1.06
CA ILE A 7 -0.37 7.34 -0.36
C ILE A 7 0.88 6.99 -1.15
N ASP A 8 2.04 7.29 -0.58
CA ASP A 8 3.34 7.15 -1.22
C ASP A 8 4.26 6.27 -0.37
N GLY A 9 5.04 5.39 -1.00
CA GLY A 9 5.93 4.46 -0.29
C GLY A 9 7.16 5.14 0.35
N MET A 10 7.48 6.37 -0.04
CA MET A 10 8.52 7.21 0.57
C MET A 10 7.92 8.24 1.52
N GLU A 11 6.82 8.87 1.13
CA GLU A 11 6.24 9.98 1.90
C GLU A 11 5.11 9.56 2.86
N GLY A 12 4.72 8.28 2.83
CA GLY A 12 3.66 7.73 3.66
C GLY A 12 2.27 8.18 3.21
N ILE A 13 1.36 8.34 4.16
CA ILE A 13 0.00 8.82 3.90
C ILE A 13 -0.03 10.32 4.17
N LYS A 14 -0.42 11.12 3.18
CA LYS A 14 -0.64 12.57 3.32
C LYS A 14 -2.08 12.90 2.98
N VAL A 15 -2.70 13.70 3.83
CA VAL A 15 -4.01 14.30 3.61
C VAL A 15 -3.82 15.81 3.60
N ASN A 16 -4.15 16.45 2.49
CA ASN A 16 -4.07 17.86 2.23
C ASN A 16 -5.48 18.42 1.99
N LEU A 17 -5.78 19.57 2.56
CA LEU A 17 -6.95 20.41 2.28
C LEU A 17 -6.56 21.53 1.32
N LEU A 18 -7.50 21.96 0.49
CA LEU A 18 -7.37 23.19 -0.26
C LEU A 18 -7.95 24.35 0.57
N GLU A 19 -7.14 25.34 0.90
CA GLU A 19 -7.60 26.56 1.58
C GLU A 19 -7.69 27.71 0.58
N LYS A 20 -8.81 28.45 0.63
CA LYS A 20 -9.20 29.48 -0.37
C LYS A 20 -8.16 30.60 -0.57
N ASN A 21 -7.24 30.78 0.39
CA ASN A 21 -6.19 31.81 0.38
C ASN A 21 -4.76 31.28 0.63
N SER A 22 -4.58 30.00 0.99
CA SER A 22 -3.28 29.45 1.43
C SER A 22 -2.74 28.34 0.51
N GLY A 23 -3.52 27.89 -0.48
CA GLY A 23 -3.15 26.75 -1.32
C GLY A 23 -3.37 25.41 -0.62
N LEU A 24 -2.52 24.42 -0.89
CA LEU A 24 -2.59 23.10 -0.25
C LEU A 24 -2.07 23.18 1.18
N VAL A 25 -2.95 23.00 2.16
CA VAL A 25 -2.61 22.91 3.58
C VAL A 25 -2.71 21.46 4.02
N GLN A 26 -1.63 20.91 4.56
CA GLN A 26 -1.60 19.52 4.99
C GLN A 26 -2.37 19.34 6.31
N LEU A 27 -3.50 18.62 6.27
CA LEU A 27 -4.32 18.29 7.44
C LEU A 27 -3.65 17.26 8.35
N GLY A 28 -2.91 16.35 7.75
CA GLY A 28 -2.23 15.28 8.48
C GLY A 28 -1.31 14.47 7.59
N SER A 29 -0.23 13.98 8.18
CA SER A 29 0.56 12.89 7.60
C SER A 29 0.78 11.79 8.59
N PHE A 30 0.82 10.58 8.06
CA PHE A 30 1.49 9.46 8.67
C PHE A 30 2.74 9.14 7.84
N PRO A 31 3.91 9.72 8.19
CA PRO A 31 5.16 9.51 7.46
C PRO A 31 5.72 8.13 7.83
N LEU A 32 5.24 7.09 7.14
CA LEU A 32 5.81 5.74 7.26
C LEU A 32 6.60 5.43 5.98
N PRO A 33 7.94 5.40 6.04
CA PRO A 33 8.80 5.14 4.88
C PRO A 33 8.80 3.64 4.59
N PHE A 34 7.70 3.13 4.03
CA PHE A 34 7.55 1.72 3.66
C PHE A 34 8.70 1.22 2.79
N SER A 35 9.26 2.09 1.94
CA SER A 35 10.46 1.84 1.13
C SER A 35 11.66 1.30 1.92
N LEU A 36 11.93 1.82 3.13
CA LEU A 36 13.07 1.37 3.94
C LEU A 36 12.83 -0.03 4.52
N LEU A 37 11.62 -0.26 5.04
CA LEU A 37 11.19 -1.57 5.54
C LEU A 37 11.24 -2.63 4.43
N ILE A 38 10.83 -2.25 3.21
CA ILE A 38 10.89 -3.08 2.01
C ILE A 38 12.33 -3.38 1.63
N GLY A 39 13.19 -2.36 1.53
CA GLY A 39 14.59 -2.52 1.15
C GLY A 39 15.36 -3.46 2.08
N ILE A 40 15.19 -3.29 3.39
CA ILE A 40 15.75 -4.19 4.41
C ILE A 40 15.20 -5.60 4.25
N GLY A 41 13.90 -5.74 4.00
CA GLY A 41 13.26 -7.02 3.73
C GLY A 41 13.89 -7.77 2.55
N ILE A 42 14.08 -7.07 1.42
CA ILE A 42 14.70 -7.61 0.21
C ILE A 42 16.15 -8.01 0.46
N LEU A 43 16.94 -7.17 1.16
CA LEU A 43 18.32 -7.49 1.50
C LEU A 43 18.41 -8.79 2.32
N PHE A 44 17.62 -8.91 3.38
CA PHE A 44 17.57 -10.13 4.19
C PHE A 44 17.01 -11.34 3.44
N PHE A 45 16.16 -11.11 2.43
CA PHE A 45 15.69 -12.17 1.56
C PHE A 45 16.85 -12.72 0.69
N ILE A 46 17.62 -11.85 0.03
CA ILE A 46 18.77 -12.25 -0.79
C ILE A 46 19.79 -13.00 0.07
N LEU A 47 20.23 -12.38 1.18
CA LEU A 47 21.20 -12.99 2.11
C LEU A 47 20.70 -14.33 2.67
N GLY A 48 19.39 -14.43 2.92
CA GLY A 48 18.78 -15.66 3.39
C GLY A 48 18.66 -16.73 2.31
N THR A 49 18.71 -16.39 1.03
CA THR A 49 18.52 -17.36 -0.06
C THR A 49 19.84 -18.02 -0.48
N ILE A 50 20.96 -17.32 -0.27
CA ILE A 50 22.30 -17.84 -0.53
C ILE A 50 22.56 -19.08 0.36
N GLY A 51 23.15 -20.12 -0.23
CA GLY A 51 23.57 -21.33 0.50
C GLY A 51 22.45 -22.28 0.89
N ILE A 52 21.27 -22.18 0.27
CA ILE A 52 20.23 -23.20 0.45
C ILE A 52 20.55 -24.42 -0.41
N GLU A 53 20.69 -25.57 0.24
CA GLU A 53 21.08 -26.83 -0.42
C GLU A 53 19.91 -27.66 -0.94
N LYS A 54 18.70 -27.46 -0.39
CA LYS A 54 17.51 -28.25 -0.74
C LYS A 54 16.39 -27.36 -1.23
N SER A 55 15.80 -27.74 -2.36
CA SER A 55 14.64 -27.11 -3.00
C SER A 55 13.45 -27.01 -2.03
N SER A 56 13.16 -28.07 -1.26
CA SER A 56 12.10 -28.02 -0.24
C SER A 56 12.34 -26.97 0.88
N LYS A 57 13.61 -26.70 1.23
CA LYS A 57 14.01 -25.70 2.23
C LYS A 57 13.93 -24.29 1.64
N ALA A 58 14.29 -24.12 0.37
CA ALA A 58 14.08 -22.88 -0.38
C ALA A 58 12.59 -22.56 -0.49
N GLY A 59 11.78 -23.54 -0.88
CA GLY A 59 10.33 -23.40 -1.02
C GLY A 59 9.65 -22.87 0.25
N ARG A 60 9.90 -23.50 1.40
CA ARG A 60 9.38 -23.01 2.69
C ARG A 60 9.84 -21.58 3.01
N LYS A 61 11.09 -21.24 2.68
CA LYS A 61 11.65 -19.91 2.94
C LYS A 61 11.02 -18.87 2.04
N TYR A 62 10.84 -19.17 0.76
CA TYR A 62 10.19 -18.30 -0.22
C TYR A 62 8.72 -18.06 0.13
N ILE A 63 7.97 -19.11 0.51
CA ILE A 63 6.59 -18.97 0.99
C ILE A 63 6.55 -18.06 2.23
N SER A 64 7.37 -18.36 3.25
CA SER A 64 7.40 -17.57 4.48
C SER A 64 7.77 -16.10 4.22
N ARG A 65 8.73 -15.84 3.34
CA ARG A 65 9.18 -14.49 2.99
C ARG A 65 8.17 -13.75 2.12
N GLY A 66 7.55 -14.43 1.16
CA GLY A 66 6.44 -13.90 0.35
C GLY A 66 5.28 -13.43 1.23
N ILE A 67 4.85 -14.26 2.19
CA ILE A 67 3.84 -13.87 3.18
C ILE A 67 4.30 -12.63 3.97
N LYS A 68 5.53 -12.63 4.47
CA LYS A 68 6.09 -11.49 5.22
C LYS A 68 6.17 -10.19 4.41
N PHE A 69 6.39 -10.26 3.10
CA PHE A 69 6.36 -9.10 2.21
C PHE A 69 4.95 -8.60 1.90
N LEU A 70 3.97 -9.51 1.87
CA LEU A 70 2.57 -9.13 1.66
C LEU A 70 1.93 -8.51 2.91
N ILE A 71 2.34 -8.91 4.13
CA ILE A 71 1.77 -8.40 5.38
C ILE A 71 1.74 -6.86 5.44
N PRO A 72 2.84 -6.11 5.22
CA PRO A 72 2.81 -4.66 5.22
C PRO A 72 1.78 -4.08 4.25
N VAL A 73 1.70 -4.62 3.03
CA VAL A 73 0.75 -4.15 2.01
C VAL A 73 -0.69 -4.41 2.44
N ILE A 74 -0.96 -5.61 2.95
CA ILE A 74 -2.29 -5.99 3.46
C ILE A 74 -2.68 -5.09 4.64
N LEU A 75 -1.76 -4.80 5.55
CA LEU A 75 -2.01 -3.90 6.68
C LEU A 75 -2.34 -2.48 6.21
N ILE A 76 -1.64 -1.96 5.19
CA ILE A 76 -1.96 -0.65 4.59
C ILE A 76 -3.37 -0.66 4.01
N ILE A 77 -3.72 -1.68 3.21
CA ILE A 77 -5.07 -1.82 2.63
C ILE A 77 -6.11 -1.85 3.77
N LEU A 78 -5.84 -2.63 4.81
CA LEU A 78 -6.74 -2.77 5.95
C LEU A 78 -6.90 -1.45 6.70
N VAL A 79 -5.84 -0.68 6.90
CA VAL A 79 -5.91 0.66 7.49
C VAL A 79 -6.74 1.61 6.62
N ILE A 80 -6.54 1.62 5.30
CA ILE A 80 -7.34 2.46 4.38
C ILE A 80 -8.83 2.09 4.48
N VAL A 81 -9.15 0.79 4.53
CA VAL A 81 -10.52 0.29 4.68
C VAL A 81 -11.09 0.63 6.07
N LEU A 82 -10.30 0.56 7.13
CA LEU A 82 -10.76 0.90 8.49
C LEU A 82 -10.92 2.41 8.69
N MET A 83 -10.10 3.23 8.03
CA MET A 83 -10.23 4.70 8.07
C MET A 83 -11.61 5.17 7.64
N ILE A 84 -12.33 4.41 6.81
CA ILE A 84 -13.73 4.65 6.47
C ILE A 84 -14.60 4.69 7.72
N ASN A 85 -14.55 3.63 8.52
CA ASN A 85 -15.46 3.52 9.67
C ASN A 85 -15.18 4.65 10.65
N ILE A 86 -13.91 5.01 10.82
CA ILE A 86 -13.50 6.12 11.67
C ILE A 86 -13.99 7.44 11.06
N ALA A 87 -13.72 7.69 9.78
CA ALA A 87 -14.16 8.86 9.04
C ALA A 87 -15.68 9.04 9.10
N PHE A 88 -16.47 8.06 8.69
CA PHE A 88 -17.93 8.11 8.71
C PHE A 88 -18.49 8.34 10.12
N ASN A 89 -17.91 7.75 11.17
CA ASN A 89 -18.36 7.96 12.55
C ASN A 89 -17.99 9.35 13.08
N PHE A 90 -16.83 9.89 12.68
CA PHE A 90 -16.42 11.26 13.02
C PHE A 90 -17.26 12.31 12.24
N TYR A 91 -17.57 12.03 10.97
CA TYR A 91 -18.36 12.88 10.08
C TYR A 91 -19.85 12.88 10.42
N LYS A 92 -20.41 11.78 10.93
CA LYS A 92 -21.79 11.82 11.48
C LYS A 92 -21.95 12.75 12.69
N ALA A 93 -20.85 13.08 13.37
CA ALA A 93 -20.85 13.95 14.54
C ALA A 93 -20.59 15.43 14.21
N SER A 94 -20.25 15.76 12.97
CA SER A 94 -19.92 17.12 12.53
C SER A 94 -20.48 17.36 11.13
N ASP A 95 -21.39 18.33 10.96
CA ASP A 95 -22.09 18.71 9.71
C ASP A 95 -21.12 19.03 8.55
N ILE A 96 -20.50 18.00 7.98
CA ILE A 96 -19.52 18.11 6.90
C ILE A 96 -20.21 17.79 5.57
N PRO A 97 -19.87 18.50 4.46
CA PRO A 97 -20.55 18.38 3.17
C PRO A 97 -20.63 16.94 2.64
N GLN A 98 -21.79 16.56 2.09
CA GLN A 98 -22.07 15.24 1.47
C GLN A 98 -21.00 14.79 0.45
N ASP A 99 -20.28 15.74 -0.14
CA ASP A 99 -19.20 15.49 -1.11
C ASP A 99 -18.04 14.67 -0.50
N MET A 100 -17.75 14.82 0.79
CA MET A 100 -16.69 14.07 1.47
C MET A 100 -17.06 12.61 1.69
N GLU A 101 -18.33 12.31 1.91
CA GLU A 101 -18.84 10.95 2.06
C GLU A 101 -18.60 10.13 0.79
N GLU A 102 -18.86 10.74 -0.37
CA GLU A 102 -18.71 10.10 -1.67
C GLU A 102 -17.24 9.88 -2.05
N ILE A 103 -16.33 10.73 -1.56
CA ILE A 103 -14.87 10.57 -1.73
C ILE A 103 -14.38 9.37 -0.94
N VAL A 104 -14.69 9.34 0.37
CA VAL A 104 -14.26 8.26 1.25
C VAL A 104 -14.80 6.94 0.71
N LYS A 105 -16.08 6.87 0.35
CA LYS A 105 -16.68 5.67 -0.25
C LYS A 105 -15.95 5.18 -1.50
N LYS A 106 -15.45 6.10 -2.34
CA LYS A 106 -14.79 5.74 -3.61
C LYS A 106 -13.32 5.34 -3.44
N ILE A 107 -12.58 5.98 -2.53
CA ILE A 107 -11.23 5.53 -2.14
C ILE A 107 -11.28 4.10 -1.63
N SER A 108 -12.34 3.78 -0.92
CA SER A 108 -12.51 2.51 -0.24
C SER A 108 -13.02 1.37 -1.08
N SER A 109 -13.83 1.67 -2.09
CA SER A 109 -14.23 0.67 -3.08
C SER A 109 -13.07 0.28 -4.00
N SER A 110 -12.06 1.15 -4.14
CA SER A 110 -10.83 0.87 -4.90
C SER A 110 -9.59 1.39 -4.17
N PRO A 111 -9.12 0.71 -3.10
CA PRO A 111 -8.03 1.21 -2.25
C PRO A 111 -6.65 1.13 -2.91
N ILE A 112 -6.52 0.40 -4.02
CA ILE A 112 -5.25 0.18 -4.72
C ILE A 112 -4.94 1.32 -5.70
N THR A 113 -5.95 1.82 -6.42
CA THR A 113 -5.80 2.95 -7.36
C THR A 113 -7.17 3.56 -7.68
N GLY A 114 -7.21 4.87 -7.91
CA GLY A 114 -8.40 5.54 -8.40
C GLY A 114 -8.21 7.02 -8.66
N GLU A 115 -9.13 7.57 -9.43
CA GLU A 115 -9.23 8.99 -9.71
C GLU A 115 -10.69 9.45 -9.60
N LYS A 116 -10.88 10.70 -9.20
CA LYS A 116 -12.20 11.33 -9.16
C LYS A 116 -12.06 12.82 -9.39
N THR A 117 -12.85 13.36 -10.31
CA THR A 117 -12.99 14.81 -10.46
C THR A 117 -14.20 15.27 -9.64
N LEU A 118 -14.03 16.32 -8.86
CA LEU A 118 -15.07 16.94 -8.04
C LEU A 118 -15.24 18.38 -8.46
N ILE A 119 -16.47 18.86 -8.46
CA ILE A 119 -16.78 20.27 -8.67
C ILE A 119 -17.33 20.77 -7.36
N LEU A 120 -16.49 21.43 -6.59
CA LEU A 120 -16.88 22.00 -5.30
C LEU A 120 -17.35 23.44 -5.53
N PRO A 121 -18.58 23.80 -5.12
CA PRO A 121 -19.16 25.12 -5.39
C PRO A 121 -18.28 26.30 -4.94
N GLU A 122 -17.48 26.13 -3.89
CA GLU A 122 -16.58 27.16 -3.36
C GLU A 122 -15.11 27.04 -3.81
N TYR A 123 -14.71 25.90 -4.40
CA TYR A 123 -13.29 25.55 -4.63
C TYR A 123 -12.97 25.19 -6.09
N GLY A 124 -13.97 25.15 -6.98
CA GLY A 124 -13.81 24.85 -8.40
C GLY A 124 -13.64 23.36 -8.71
N ILE A 125 -13.01 23.04 -9.85
CA ILE A 125 -12.79 21.66 -10.31
C ILE A 125 -11.53 21.10 -9.66
N ILE A 126 -11.67 20.00 -8.92
CA ILE A 126 -10.59 19.29 -8.24
C ILE A 126 -10.42 17.91 -8.86
N HIS A 127 -9.19 17.56 -9.23
CA HIS A 127 -8.83 16.21 -9.69
C HIS A 127 -8.14 15.44 -8.55
N LEU A 128 -8.88 14.55 -7.90
CA LEU A 128 -8.40 13.64 -6.87
C LEU A 128 -7.80 12.39 -7.51
N GLN A 129 -6.62 11.97 -7.07
CA GLN A 129 -6.00 10.70 -7.46
C GLN A 129 -5.37 10.05 -6.24
N TRP A 130 -5.61 8.76 -6.03
CA TRP A 130 -4.99 7.95 -4.99
C TRP A 130 -4.53 6.62 -5.58
N GLY A 131 -3.59 5.97 -4.89
CA GLY A 131 -3.18 4.63 -5.25
C GLY A 131 -1.81 4.29 -4.70
N PHE A 132 -1.39 3.06 -4.97
CA PHE A 132 -0.06 2.59 -4.63
C PHE A 132 0.98 3.17 -5.57
N GLY A 133 2.00 3.80 -4.98
CA GLY A 133 3.21 4.13 -5.72
C GLY A 133 3.90 2.87 -6.27
N THR A 134 4.80 3.07 -7.22
CA THR A 134 5.48 2.00 -7.96
C THR A 134 6.16 0.98 -7.05
N GLY A 135 6.75 1.42 -5.93
CA GLY A 135 7.40 0.53 -4.96
C GLY A 135 6.44 -0.45 -4.28
N ALA A 136 5.21 -0.02 -3.96
CA ALA A 136 4.21 -0.90 -3.37
C ALA A 136 3.68 -1.92 -4.38
N ILE A 137 3.53 -1.54 -5.65
CA ILE A 137 3.17 -2.46 -6.75
C ILE A 137 4.27 -3.51 -6.95
N LEU A 138 5.53 -3.09 -7.00
CA LEU A 138 6.67 -4.00 -7.16
C LEU A 138 6.79 -4.98 -5.98
N LEU A 139 6.52 -4.52 -4.76
CA LEU A 139 6.52 -5.39 -3.58
C LEU A 139 5.40 -6.43 -3.65
N LEU A 140 4.20 -6.02 -4.06
CA LEU A 140 3.06 -6.91 -4.18
C LEU A 140 3.34 -8.00 -5.23
N LEU A 141 3.88 -7.61 -6.39
CA LEU A 141 4.33 -8.55 -7.43
C LEU A 141 5.43 -9.48 -6.91
N ALA A 142 6.46 -8.96 -6.23
CA ALA A 142 7.53 -9.76 -5.66
C ALA A 142 7.00 -10.79 -4.64
N GLY A 143 6.06 -10.40 -3.78
CA GLY A 143 5.40 -11.30 -2.84
C GLY A 143 4.67 -12.43 -3.54
N ILE A 144 3.89 -12.14 -4.59
CA ILE A 144 3.19 -13.15 -5.40
C ILE A 144 4.20 -14.10 -6.06
N LEU A 145 5.24 -13.56 -6.71
CA LEU A 145 6.26 -14.36 -7.36
C LEU A 145 6.99 -15.27 -6.37
N LEU A 146 7.27 -14.81 -5.15
CA LEU A 146 7.86 -15.63 -4.09
C LEU A 146 6.95 -16.75 -3.62
N LEU A 147 5.64 -16.51 -3.57
CA LEU A 147 4.68 -17.57 -3.25
C LEU A 147 4.67 -18.64 -4.34
N ILE A 148 4.60 -18.23 -5.62
CA ILE A 148 4.62 -19.14 -6.76
C ILE A 148 5.92 -19.94 -6.79
N ALA A 149 7.06 -19.26 -6.75
CA ALA A 149 8.38 -19.89 -6.67
C ALA A 149 8.48 -20.82 -5.47
N GLY A 150 7.98 -20.39 -4.31
CA GLY A 150 8.01 -21.18 -3.10
C GLY A 150 7.19 -22.47 -3.17
N VAL A 151 6.03 -22.42 -3.81
CA VAL A 151 5.20 -23.62 -4.06
C VAL A 151 5.90 -24.57 -5.03
N MET A 152 6.46 -24.04 -6.13
CA MET A 152 7.18 -24.86 -7.11
C MET A 152 8.37 -25.59 -6.48
N GLU A 153 9.21 -24.88 -5.74
CA GLU A 153 10.38 -25.44 -5.04
C GLU A 153 9.98 -26.43 -3.92
N PHE A 154 8.87 -26.17 -3.23
CA PHE A 154 8.37 -27.12 -2.25
C PHE A 154 7.93 -28.45 -2.89
N MET A 155 7.39 -28.39 -4.11
CA MET A 155 6.96 -29.57 -4.87
C MET A 155 8.12 -30.32 -5.51
N ALA A 156 9.12 -29.62 -6.04
CA ALA A 156 10.26 -30.22 -6.74
C ALA A 156 11.10 -31.14 -5.82
N ARG A 157 11.35 -30.72 -4.56
CA ARG A 157 12.09 -31.50 -3.55
C ARG A 157 13.52 -31.92 -3.97
N GLU A 158 14.09 -31.26 -4.97
CA GLU A 158 15.44 -31.52 -5.47
C GLU A 158 16.53 -31.05 -4.49
N ALA A 159 17.73 -31.65 -4.61
CA ALA A 159 18.95 -31.11 -4.04
C ALA A 159 19.57 -30.17 -5.07
N PHE A 160 19.97 -28.96 -4.64
CA PHE A 160 20.59 -27.99 -5.55
C PHE A 160 22.07 -28.22 -5.78
N TRP A 161 22.71 -28.96 -4.87
CA TRP A 161 24.12 -29.35 -4.95
C TRP A 161 24.16 -30.86 -4.82
N GLU A 162 24.71 -31.52 -5.83
CA GLU A 162 25.11 -32.93 -5.77
C GLU A 162 26.54 -32.97 -5.19
N ASP A 163 26.74 -33.78 -4.14
CA ASP A 163 28.06 -34.29 -3.76
C ASP A 163 28.35 -35.58 -4.54
#